data_AF-A0A7W9GET8-F1
#
_entry.id   AF-A0A7W9GET8-F1
#
_cell.length_a   1.000
_cell.length_b   1.000
_cell.length_c   1.000
_cell.angle_alpha   90.00
_cell.angle_beta   90.00
_cell.angle_gamma   90.00
#
_symmetry.space_group_name_H-M   'P 1'
#
loop_
_entity.id
_entity.type
_entity.pdbx_description
1 polymer ?
#
loop_
_entity_poly.entity_id
_entity_poly.type
_entity_poly.pdbx_seq_one_letter_code
_entity_poly.pdbx_strand_id
1 'polypeptide(L)'
;MKRLAVLPLLLIITFFLPIQNALADTNAARSATPSASYTSSWESVAAINDGIDPPSSNDTVNPRWGTWPNTGAQWAELTWSSAQNLKGADVYFFDDGGGVRVPASWKLQYWNGSAYVDISASYPVAVNAYNKVTFTQVSTTRLRVQLQSGAGSVGLLEVKAWAPDSGGGTSAWNPPANLVTPLNEVWQHVESTYPNLYGFRNYGWDQIMANGGSINYCVRWDTTATVTAAQRDQIHAALARQFKKWMDVMAGHNGWPYANVPVKVVGWAVRDRAQLQWSDNSVDIYVNNIRENAPQCSEPCGRFFNQSGQYPNCPGGASHHYDMSLWLTAGFGGGAGGDWGQRIGSEYYMSNLNADNIHILLHEMGHSFGLDDFYDWTPTGQCCFLMKAGSATQITEFDKWMFRDWWRHLKSRYGL
;
A
#
# COMPACT_ATOMS: atom_id res chain seq x y z
N MET A 1 4.83 11.53 -81.13
CA MET A 1 4.97 12.68 -80.19
C MET A 1 3.94 12.57 -79.08
N LYS A 2 4.37 12.36 -77.83
CA LYS A 2 3.93 13.04 -76.58
C LYS A 2 4.22 12.16 -75.35
N ARG A 3 5.36 12.52 -74.72
CA ARG A 3 5.81 12.47 -73.32
C ARG A 3 5.20 11.44 -72.34
N LEU A 4 6.09 10.58 -71.81
CA LEU A 4 5.98 9.94 -70.49
C LEU A 4 5.79 11.01 -69.40
N ALA A 5 4.82 10.80 -68.51
CA ALA A 5 4.68 11.55 -67.26
C ALA A 5 5.20 10.70 -66.08
N VAL A 6 6.19 11.24 -65.38
CA VAL A 6 6.72 10.72 -64.12
C VAL A 6 5.79 11.19 -63.00
N LEU A 7 5.22 10.27 -62.22
CA LEU A 7 4.53 10.59 -60.96
C LEU A 7 5.56 10.54 -59.81
N PRO A 8 5.61 11.55 -58.91
CA PRO A 8 6.49 11.51 -57.75
C PRO A 8 5.87 10.65 -56.64
N LEU A 9 6.67 9.75 -56.08
CA LEU A 9 6.33 8.96 -54.90
C LEU A 9 6.42 9.87 -53.67
N LEU A 10 5.28 10.29 -53.12
CA LEU A 10 5.22 11.06 -51.88
C LEU A 10 5.28 10.08 -50.70
N LEU A 11 6.44 9.97 -50.06
CA LEU A 11 6.63 9.16 -48.85
C LEU A 11 6.00 9.89 -47.66
N ILE A 12 4.79 9.49 -47.24
CA ILE A 12 4.15 9.97 -46.01
C ILE A 12 4.81 9.22 -44.84
N ILE A 13 5.76 9.86 -44.17
CA ILE A 13 6.28 9.42 -42.87
C ILE A 13 5.28 9.87 -41.81
N THR A 14 4.38 8.97 -41.42
CA THR A 14 3.51 9.16 -40.25
C THR A 14 4.35 8.99 -38.99
N PHE A 15 4.80 10.10 -38.40
CA PHE A 15 5.30 10.09 -37.02
C PHE A 15 4.13 9.79 -36.09
N PHE A 16 4.03 8.54 -35.61
CA PHE A 16 3.25 8.23 -34.42
C PHE A 16 4.00 8.80 -33.21
N LEU A 17 3.62 10.02 -32.80
CA LEU A 17 3.88 10.46 -31.43
C LEU A 17 2.97 9.63 -30.52
N PRO A 18 3.50 8.84 -29.57
CA PRO A 18 2.64 8.23 -28.57
C PRO A 18 1.98 9.35 -27.77
N ILE A 19 0.65 9.37 -27.75
CA ILE A 19 -0.12 10.20 -26.82
C ILE A 19 0.23 9.66 -25.43
N GLN A 20 1.14 10.35 -24.73
CA GLN A 20 1.31 10.16 -23.30
C GLN A 20 0.02 10.63 -22.63
N ASN A 21 -0.83 9.69 -22.20
CA ASN A 21 -1.87 9.99 -21.23
C ASN A 21 -1.17 10.51 -19.98
N ALA A 22 -1.35 11.79 -19.67
CA ALA A 22 -0.93 12.35 -18.39
C ALA A 22 -1.70 11.63 -17.27
N LEU A 23 -0.99 10.94 -16.38
CA LEU A 23 -1.56 10.33 -15.19
C LEU A 23 -2.16 11.42 -14.28
N ALA A 24 -3.27 11.11 -13.61
CA ALA A 24 -3.95 12.05 -12.73
C ALA A 24 -3.14 12.29 -11.44
N ASP A 25 -3.08 13.56 -11.01
CA ASP A 25 -2.38 13.98 -9.81
C ASP A 25 -3.02 13.42 -8.52
N THR A 26 -2.23 13.22 -7.47
CA THR A 26 -2.71 12.70 -6.18
C THR A 26 -3.24 13.83 -5.30
N ASN A 27 -4.45 13.67 -4.73
CA ASN A 27 -5.00 14.60 -3.74
C ASN A 27 -4.45 14.32 -2.34
N ALA A 28 -3.37 15.01 -1.96
CA ALA A 28 -2.74 14.89 -0.65
C ALA A 28 -3.58 15.47 0.50
N ALA A 29 -4.63 16.26 0.23
CA ALA A 29 -5.42 16.89 1.30
C ALA A 29 -6.14 15.88 2.21
N ARG A 30 -6.47 14.69 1.69
CA ARG A 30 -7.22 13.63 2.40
C ARG A 30 -6.49 13.05 3.60
N SER A 31 -5.16 13.12 3.63
CA SER A 31 -4.33 12.63 4.74
C SER A 31 -3.90 13.74 5.70
N ALA A 32 -4.29 15.00 5.44
CA ALA A 32 -3.93 16.13 6.28
C ALA A 32 -4.84 16.24 7.51
N THR A 33 -4.31 16.81 8.59
CA THR A 33 -5.11 17.33 9.71
C THR A 33 -5.50 18.78 9.41
N PRO A 34 -6.80 19.11 9.33
CA PRO A 34 -7.27 20.46 9.06
C PRO A 34 -7.29 21.32 10.31
N SER A 35 -6.98 22.62 10.17
CA SER A 35 -7.12 23.64 11.23
C SER A 35 -7.46 25.00 10.62
N ALA A 36 -7.94 25.95 11.43
CA ALA A 36 -8.37 27.27 10.94
C ALA A 36 -8.18 28.37 11.99
N SER A 37 -8.19 29.63 11.54
CA SER A 37 -8.16 30.82 12.41
C SER A 37 -9.37 30.89 13.34
N TYR A 38 -10.52 30.51 12.82
CA TYR A 38 -11.81 30.49 13.51
C TYR A 38 -12.75 29.53 12.77
N THR A 39 -13.74 28.98 13.48
CA THR A 39 -14.83 28.20 12.88
C THR A 39 -16.11 28.54 13.64
N SER A 40 -17.18 28.90 12.92
CA SER A 40 -18.49 29.13 13.53
C SER A 40 -18.97 27.89 14.30
N SER A 41 -19.72 28.05 15.39
CA SER A 41 -20.01 26.93 16.31
C SER A 41 -20.86 25.79 15.74
N TRP A 42 -21.55 26.00 14.61
CA TRP A 42 -22.33 24.99 13.88
C TRP A 42 -21.66 24.54 12.57
N GLU A 43 -20.43 24.99 12.32
CA GLU A 43 -19.62 24.64 11.15
C GLU A 43 -18.42 23.80 11.59
N SER A 44 -17.71 23.19 10.64
CA SER A 44 -16.58 22.32 10.94
C SER A 44 -15.42 22.56 10.00
N VAL A 45 -14.23 22.77 10.56
CA VAL A 45 -13.00 22.85 9.77
C VAL A 45 -12.66 21.52 9.08
N ALA A 46 -13.19 20.39 9.56
CA ALA A 46 -13.00 19.10 8.91
C ALA A 46 -13.64 19.03 7.52
N ALA A 47 -14.60 19.91 7.22
CA ALA A 47 -15.24 19.98 5.91
C ALA A 47 -14.24 20.28 4.79
N ILE A 48 -13.15 21.01 5.06
CA ILE A 48 -12.24 21.46 4.00
C ILE A 48 -11.46 20.32 3.34
N ASN A 49 -11.47 19.10 3.87
CA ASN A 49 -10.79 17.95 3.29
C ASN A 49 -11.56 16.63 3.50
N ASP A 50 -12.88 16.70 3.63
CA ASP A 50 -13.74 15.53 3.88
C ASP A 50 -14.01 14.69 2.61
N GLY A 51 -13.61 15.21 1.45
CA GLY A 51 -13.63 14.52 0.16
C GLY A 51 -15.00 14.48 -0.49
N ILE A 52 -15.97 15.24 0.02
CA ILE A 52 -17.27 15.43 -0.59
C ILE A 52 -17.10 16.46 -1.71
N ASP A 53 -17.47 16.09 -2.94
CA ASP A 53 -17.51 17.04 -4.04
C ASP A 53 -18.73 17.96 -3.91
N PRO A 54 -18.55 19.28 -3.72
CA PRO A 54 -19.68 20.17 -3.45
C PRO A 54 -20.58 20.36 -4.69
N PRO A 55 -21.90 20.19 -4.57
CA PRO A 55 -22.84 20.39 -5.67
C PRO A 55 -23.04 21.87 -6.03
N SER A 56 -22.84 22.79 -5.08
CA SER A 56 -22.92 24.25 -5.29
C SER A 56 -22.20 25.00 -4.16
N SER A 57 -21.92 26.30 -4.35
CA SER A 57 -21.34 27.15 -3.30
C SER A 57 -22.29 27.43 -2.14
N ASN A 58 -23.60 27.31 -2.33
CA ASN A 58 -24.60 27.44 -1.26
C ASN A 58 -25.08 26.05 -0.79
N ASP A 59 -24.15 25.12 -0.62
CA ASP A 59 -24.46 23.80 -0.09
C ASP A 59 -24.82 23.90 1.40
N THR A 60 -26.11 23.71 1.68
CA THR A 60 -26.63 23.75 3.04
C THR A 60 -26.73 22.38 3.69
N VAL A 61 -26.50 21.30 2.93
CA VAL A 61 -26.70 19.90 3.34
C VAL A 61 -25.41 19.28 3.88
N ASN A 62 -24.30 19.45 3.16
CA ASN A 62 -23.02 18.88 3.57
C ASN A 62 -22.30 19.75 4.61
N PRO A 63 -21.35 19.17 5.37
CA PRO A 63 -20.46 19.93 6.23
C PRO A 63 -19.78 21.07 5.47
N ARG A 64 -19.54 22.18 6.18
CA ARG A 64 -18.90 23.36 5.63
C ARG A 64 -18.06 24.04 6.69
N TRP A 65 -17.02 24.74 6.26
CA TRP A 65 -16.26 25.64 7.10
C TRP A 65 -16.62 27.08 6.77
N GLY A 66 -16.89 27.88 7.79
CA GLY A 66 -17.13 29.30 7.65
C GLY A 66 -16.70 30.05 8.91
N THR A 67 -16.62 31.37 8.76
CA THR A 67 -16.01 32.25 9.77
C THR A 67 -16.99 33.22 10.41
N TRP A 68 -18.29 33.12 10.15
CA TRP A 68 -19.28 34.05 10.67
C TRP A 68 -19.27 34.11 12.21
N PRO A 69 -19.35 35.31 12.83
CA PRO A 69 -19.50 36.64 12.22
C PRO A 69 -18.16 37.35 11.92
N ASN A 70 -17.04 36.64 12.02
CA ASN A 70 -15.70 37.23 11.89
C ASN A 70 -15.40 37.59 10.43
N THR A 71 -14.92 38.81 10.23
CA THR A 71 -14.48 39.33 8.93
C THR A 71 -12.99 39.70 8.98
N GLY A 72 -12.44 40.12 7.85
CA GLY A 72 -11.04 40.49 7.71
C GLY A 72 -10.20 39.33 7.19
N ALA A 73 -8.94 39.25 7.64
CA ALA A 73 -8.05 38.17 7.26
C ALA A 73 -8.36 36.89 8.06
N GLN A 74 -8.63 35.80 7.36
CA GLN A 74 -8.91 34.48 7.92
C GLN A 74 -8.10 33.41 7.20
N TRP A 75 -7.91 32.24 7.81
CA TRP A 75 -7.18 31.15 7.18
C TRP A 75 -7.74 29.78 7.55
N ALA A 76 -7.58 28.84 6.61
CA ALA A 76 -7.73 27.41 6.81
C ALA A 76 -6.44 26.71 6.35
N GLU A 77 -6.05 25.64 7.02
CA GLU A 77 -4.75 24.99 6.84
C GLU A 77 -4.88 23.47 6.85
N LEU A 78 -4.10 22.84 5.98
CA LEU A 78 -3.82 21.41 5.94
C LEU A 78 -2.43 21.17 6.53
N THR A 79 -2.31 20.32 7.56
CA THR A 79 -1.03 19.90 8.14
C THR A 79 -0.79 18.41 7.93
N TRP A 80 0.40 18.04 7.47
CA TRP A 80 0.85 16.65 7.32
C TRP A 80 1.95 16.31 8.33
N SER A 81 2.04 15.03 8.71
CA SER A 81 3.13 14.52 9.56
C SER A 81 4.49 14.46 8.84
N SER A 82 4.48 14.41 7.50
CA SER A 82 5.66 14.45 6.64
C SER A 82 5.46 15.42 5.47
N ALA A 83 6.56 15.94 4.93
CA ALA A 83 6.51 16.93 3.85
C ALA A 83 5.90 16.33 2.57
N GLN A 84 4.96 17.06 1.97
CA GLN A 84 4.34 16.74 0.70
C GLN A 84 4.95 17.59 -0.41
N ASN A 85 5.16 16.99 -1.59
CA ASN A 85 5.54 17.70 -2.80
C ASN A 85 4.27 18.14 -3.53
N LEU A 86 3.92 19.42 -3.48
CA LEU A 86 2.66 19.94 -4.04
C LEU A 86 2.94 20.78 -5.27
N LYS A 87 2.13 20.65 -6.32
CA LYS A 87 2.21 21.45 -7.57
C LYS A 87 0.92 22.18 -7.92
N GLY A 88 -0.15 21.94 -7.19
CA GLY A 88 -1.43 22.61 -7.40
C GLY A 88 -2.38 22.45 -6.22
N ALA A 89 -3.49 23.17 -6.26
CA ALA A 89 -4.61 22.99 -5.36
C ALA A 89 -5.92 23.45 -6.02
N ASP A 90 -7.03 22.82 -5.64
CA ASP A 90 -8.38 23.23 -6.02
C ASP A 90 -9.13 23.66 -4.76
N VAL A 91 -9.73 24.85 -4.77
CA VAL A 91 -10.45 25.41 -3.62
C VAL A 91 -11.90 25.69 -3.98
N TYR A 92 -12.84 25.16 -3.20
CA TYR A 92 -14.27 25.41 -3.39
C TYR A 92 -14.78 26.34 -2.29
N PHE A 93 -15.29 27.51 -2.67
CA PHE A 93 -15.80 28.50 -1.71
C PHE A 93 -17.23 28.20 -1.27
N PHE A 94 -17.49 28.39 0.01
CA PHE A 94 -18.84 28.49 0.57
C PHE A 94 -19.35 29.93 0.41
N ASP A 95 -20.55 30.09 -0.13
CA ASP A 95 -21.26 31.37 -0.28
C ASP A 95 -22.76 31.12 -0.06
N ASP A 96 -23.31 31.65 1.03
CA ASP A 96 -24.72 31.51 1.41
C ASP A 96 -25.62 32.63 0.84
N GLY A 97 -25.05 33.56 0.06
CA GLY A 97 -25.71 34.77 -0.42
C GLY A 97 -25.91 35.85 0.64
N GLY A 98 -25.56 35.59 1.90
CA GLY A 98 -25.79 36.43 3.07
C GLY A 98 -24.51 36.67 3.89
N GLY A 99 -24.41 36.00 5.04
CA GLY A 99 -23.38 36.26 6.05
C GLY A 99 -21.99 35.71 5.72
N VAL A 100 -21.92 34.70 4.84
CA VAL A 100 -20.69 34.11 4.32
C VAL A 100 -20.68 34.25 2.81
N ARG A 101 -19.66 34.93 2.27
CA ARG A 101 -19.53 35.24 0.84
C ARG A 101 -18.16 34.82 0.34
N VAL A 102 -18.01 34.69 -0.99
CA VAL A 102 -16.70 34.53 -1.60
C VAL A 102 -15.71 35.64 -1.15
N PRO A 103 -14.41 35.32 -0.99
CA PRO A 103 -13.43 36.30 -0.51
C PRO A 103 -13.21 37.44 -1.50
N ALA A 104 -12.83 38.64 -1.03
CA ALA A 104 -12.36 39.71 -1.91
C ALA A 104 -11.02 39.37 -2.55
N SER A 105 -10.16 38.65 -1.83
CA SER A 105 -8.92 38.08 -2.35
C SER A 105 -8.50 36.88 -1.51
N TRP A 106 -7.71 36.00 -2.09
CA TRP A 106 -7.12 34.87 -1.38
C TRP A 106 -5.80 34.49 -2.00
N LYS A 107 -5.00 33.72 -1.26
CA LYS A 107 -3.74 33.14 -1.72
C LYS A 107 -3.46 31.83 -1.00
N LEU A 108 -2.63 31.00 -1.61
CA LEU A 108 -2.02 29.85 -0.94
C LEU A 108 -0.68 30.25 -0.35
N GLN A 109 -0.37 29.71 0.83
CA GLN A 109 0.90 29.87 1.50
C GLN A 109 1.42 28.50 1.94
N TYR A 110 2.72 28.27 1.79
CA TYR A 110 3.36 27.04 2.30
C TYR A 110 4.28 27.37 3.48
N TRP A 111 4.48 26.40 4.36
CA TRP A 111 5.42 26.51 5.47
C TRP A 111 6.83 26.11 5.04
N ASN A 112 7.80 27.01 5.17
CA ASN A 112 9.19 26.75 4.79
C ASN A 112 10.06 26.19 5.94
N GLY A 113 9.46 25.84 7.08
CA GLY A 113 10.17 25.45 8.30
C GLY A 113 10.24 26.56 9.37
N SER A 114 10.06 27.82 8.98
CA SER A 114 10.19 28.98 9.87
C SER A 114 9.10 30.05 9.70
N ALA A 115 8.54 30.19 8.50
CA ALA A 115 7.51 31.16 8.18
C ALA A 115 6.60 30.62 7.06
N TYR A 116 5.44 31.26 6.93
CA TYR A 116 4.56 31.07 5.77
C TYR A 116 5.02 31.95 4.61
N VAL A 117 5.18 31.33 3.44
CA VAL A 117 5.61 32.00 2.21
C VAL A 117 4.47 31.95 1.20
N ASP A 118 4.18 33.10 0.58
CA ASP A 118 3.17 33.22 -0.47
C ASP A 118 3.56 32.40 -1.71
N ILE A 119 2.62 31.61 -2.22
CA ILE A 119 2.79 30.91 -3.50
C ILE A 119 2.44 31.88 -4.64
N SER A 120 3.39 32.11 -5.54
CA SER A 120 3.17 32.95 -6.73
C SER A 120 2.34 32.21 -7.77
N ALA A 121 1.07 32.58 -7.92
CA ALA A 121 0.13 32.01 -8.89
C ALA A 121 -1.05 32.96 -9.16
N SER A 122 -1.94 32.59 -10.08
CA SER A 122 -3.23 33.25 -10.29
C SER A 122 -4.31 32.66 -9.39
N TYR A 123 -5.15 33.51 -8.80
CA TYR A 123 -6.16 33.12 -7.82
C TYR A 123 -7.57 33.53 -8.26
N PRO A 124 -8.31 32.65 -8.96
CA PRO A 124 -9.68 32.94 -9.38
C PRO A 124 -10.66 32.94 -8.20
N VAL A 125 -11.80 33.63 -8.35
CA VAL A 125 -12.88 33.70 -7.35
C VAL A 125 -14.23 33.39 -8.00
N ALA A 126 -14.40 32.15 -8.44
CA ALA A 126 -15.61 31.62 -9.02
C ALA A 126 -16.51 31.00 -7.95
N VAL A 127 -17.82 31.20 -8.10
CA VAL A 127 -18.87 30.47 -7.38
C VAL A 127 -19.26 29.20 -8.15
N ASN A 128 -19.77 28.19 -7.44
CA ASN A 128 -20.24 26.91 -7.99
C ASN A 128 -19.17 26.14 -8.79
N ALA A 129 -17.89 26.31 -8.44
CA ALA A 129 -16.78 25.63 -9.10
C ALA A 129 -15.55 25.56 -8.19
N TYR A 130 -14.69 24.58 -8.48
CA TYR A 130 -13.34 24.56 -7.96
C TYR A 130 -12.51 25.70 -8.58
N ASN A 131 -11.93 26.53 -7.72
CA ASN A 131 -10.94 27.54 -8.05
C ASN A 131 -9.56 26.88 -8.09
N LYS A 132 -9.13 26.53 -9.30
CA LYS A 132 -7.90 25.78 -9.54
C LYS A 132 -6.69 26.70 -9.56
N VAL A 133 -5.63 26.31 -8.85
CA VAL A 133 -4.36 27.01 -8.78
C VAL A 133 -3.24 26.02 -9.08
N THR A 134 -2.40 26.33 -10.06
CA THR A 134 -1.18 25.59 -10.36
C THR A 134 0.04 26.46 -10.03
N PHE A 135 1.11 25.84 -9.53
CA PHE A 135 2.30 26.56 -9.08
C PHE A 135 3.57 25.72 -9.26
N THR A 136 4.73 26.38 -9.17
CA THR A 136 6.02 25.68 -9.12
C THR A 136 6.04 24.79 -7.89
N GLN A 137 6.44 23.52 -8.06
CA GLN A 137 6.37 22.53 -6.99
C GLN A 137 7.06 22.99 -5.70
N VAL A 138 6.39 22.83 -4.56
CA VAL A 138 6.91 23.13 -3.23
C VAL A 138 6.90 21.87 -2.36
N SER A 139 7.91 21.71 -1.50
CA SER A 139 7.93 20.67 -0.47
C SER A 139 7.56 21.28 0.87
N THR A 140 6.48 20.83 1.50
CA THR A 140 5.95 21.47 2.72
C THR A 140 5.19 20.49 3.61
N THR A 141 5.23 20.69 4.92
CA THR A 141 4.36 19.99 5.89
C THR A 141 3.05 20.73 6.14
N ARG A 142 2.87 21.95 5.63
CA ARG A 142 1.65 22.74 5.79
C ARG A 142 1.30 23.54 4.55
N LEU A 143 0.02 23.53 4.17
CA LEU A 143 -0.53 24.38 3.14
C LEU A 143 -1.69 25.18 3.73
N ARG A 144 -1.62 26.50 3.62
CA ARG A 144 -2.60 27.42 4.18
C ARG A 144 -3.31 28.17 3.06
N VAL A 145 -4.64 28.16 3.08
CA VAL A 145 -5.50 29.05 2.31
C VAL A 145 -5.71 30.31 3.15
N GLN A 146 -5.11 31.42 2.72
CA GLN A 146 -5.26 32.72 3.38
C GLN A 146 -6.30 33.53 2.61
N LEU A 147 -7.38 33.90 3.28
CA LEU A 147 -8.52 34.61 2.69
C LEU A 147 -8.68 35.99 3.31
N GLN A 148 -9.13 36.94 2.50
CA GLN A 148 -9.57 38.26 2.94
C GLN A 148 -11.07 38.40 2.65
N SER A 149 -11.86 38.64 3.68
CA SER A 149 -13.29 38.95 3.55
C SER A 149 -13.55 40.06 2.54
N GLY A 150 -14.61 39.87 1.76
CA GLY A 150 -15.21 40.90 0.91
C GLY A 150 -16.51 41.40 1.51
N ALA A 151 -17.64 41.08 0.87
CA ALA A 151 -18.97 41.51 1.28
C ALA A 151 -19.48 40.85 2.58
N GLY A 152 -18.80 39.81 3.08
CA GLY A 152 -19.16 39.08 4.29
C GLY A 152 -17.99 38.27 4.87
N SER A 153 -18.30 37.40 5.82
CA SER A 153 -17.35 36.40 6.34
C SER A 153 -16.94 35.45 5.22
N VAL A 154 -15.88 34.67 5.39
CA VAL A 154 -15.40 33.72 4.36
C VAL A 154 -15.68 32.28 4.78
N GLY A 155 -15.75 31.38 3.80
CA GLY A 155 -15.91 29.94 4.04
C GLY A 155 -15.43 29.09 2.87
N LEU A 156 -15.23 27.80 3.16
CA LEU A 156 -14.76 26.77 2.23
C LEU A 156 -15.63 25.52 2.37
N LEU A 157 -15.86 24.85 1.24
CA LEU A 157 -16.53 23.56 1.18
C LEU A 157 -15.54 22.42 0.99
N GLU A 158 -14.48 22.60 0.21
CA GLU A 158 -13.46 21.56 -0.02
C GLU A 158 -12.16 22.21 -0.51
N VAL A 159 -11.02 21.64 -0.11
CA VAL A 159 -9.67 21.97 -0.57
C VAL A 159 -8.98 20.68 -0.99
N LYS A 160 -8.61 20.60 -2.28
CA LYS A 160 -7.76 19.54 -2.80
C LYS A 160 -6.34 20.08 -2.95
N ALA A 161 -5.35 19.29 -2.55
CA ALA A 161 -3.93 19.64 -2.67
C ALA A 161 -3.26 18.62 -3.60
N TRP A 162 -2.85 19.07 -4.77
CA TRP A 162 -2.33 18.20 -5.82
C TRP A 162 -0.83 18.05 -5.69
N ALA A 163 -0.41 16.86 -5.29
CA ALA A 163 0.96 16.43 -5.52
C ALA A 163 1.10 15.99 -6.99
N PRO A 164 2.23 16.30 -7.67
CA PRO A 164 2.61 15.48 -8.79
C PRO A 164 2.58 14.04 -8.30
N ASP A 165 2.15 13.13 -9.16
CA ASP A 165 2.37 11.70 -8.90
C ASP A 165 3.80 11.52 -8.39
N SER A 166 3.94 11.02 -7.16
CA SER A 166 5.17 11.10 -6.39
C SER A 166 6.16 10.06 -6.91
N GLY A 167 6.78 10.38 -8.04
CA GLY A 167 8.00 9.77 -8.57
C GLY A 167 9.25 10.03 -7.71
N GLY A 168 9.10 10.09 -6.38
CA GLY A 168 10.19 10.05 -5.42
C GLY A 168 10.63 8.60 -5.23
N GLY A 169 11.35 8.06 -6.21
CA GLY A 169 11.86 6.69 -6.18
C GLY A 169 10.78 5.63 -5.97
N THR A 170 9.56 5.86 -6.47
CA THR A 170 8.56 4.81 -6.59
C THR A 170 8.17 4.59 -8.04
N SER A 171 8.30 3.37 -8.56
CA SER A 171 7.61 3.06 -9.81
C SER A 171 6.11 3.18 -9.51
N ALA A 172 5.45 4.18 -10.09
CA ALA A 172 3.99 4.24 -10.10
C ALA A 172 3.43 2.98 -10.78
N TRP A 173 2.13 2.73 -10.64
CA TRP A 173 1.49 1.66 -11.40
C TRP A 173 1.60 1.95 -12.90
N ASN A 174 2.56 1.29 -13.55
CA ASN A 174 2.84 1.42 -14.98
C ASN A 174 3.41 0.09 -15.49
N PRO A 175 2.60 -0.99 -15.51
CA PRO A 175 3.04 -2.26 -16.06
C PRO A 175 3.43 -2.11 -17.53
N PRO A 176 4.41 -2.88 -18.03
CA PRO A 176 4.66 -3.02 -19.46
C PRO A 176 3.35 -3.32 -20.21
N ALA A 177 3.18 -2.75 -21.41
CA ALA A 177 1.92 -2.84 -22.15
C ALA A 177 1.45 -4.28 -22.38
N ASN A 178 2.39 -5.23 -22.57
CA ASN A 178 2.09 -6.65 -22.73
C ASN A 178 1.64 -7.36 -21.45
N LEU A 179 1.77 -6.72 -20.28
CA LEU A 179 1.33 -7.25 -18.99
C LEU A 179 -0.02 -6.66 -18.53
N VAL A 180 -0.48 -5.54 -19.10
CA VAL A 180 -1.74 -4.88 -18.71
C VAL A 180 -2.93 -5.84 -18.79
N THR A 181 -3.13 -6.47 -19.94
CA THR A 181 -4.24 -7.42 -20.16
C THR A 181 -4.20 -8.61 -19.20
N PRO A 182 -3.11 -9.40 -19.13
CA PRO A 182 -3.08 -10.55 -18.23
C PRO A 182 -3.17 -10.18 -16.75
N LEU A 183 -2.66 -9.02 -16.31
CA LEU A 183 -2.86 -8.57 -14.92
C LEU A 183 -4.33 -8.29 -14.62
N ASN A 184 -5.04 -7.63 -15.53
CA ASN A 184 -6.49 -7.40 -15.38
C ASN A 184 -7.28 -8.71 -15.36
N GLU A 185 -6.92 -9.70 -16.17
CA GLU A 185 -7.54 -11.03 -16.15
C GLU A 185 -7.35 -11.72 -14.80
N VAL A 186 -6.14 -11.66 -14.23
CA VAL A 186 -5.85 -12.18 -12.89
C VAL A 186 -6.70 -11.49 -11.84
N TRP A 187 -6.76 -10.16 -11.84
CA TRP A 187 -7.54 -9.43 -10.85
C TRP A 187 -9.04 -9.73 -10.95
N GLN A 188 -9.61 -9.76 -12.16
CA GLN A 188 -11.00 -10.12 -12.38
C GLN A 188 -11.31 -11.54 -11.92
N HIS A 189 -10.39 -12.48 -12.14
CA HIS A 189 -10.51 -13.84 -11.65
C HIS A 189 -10.59 -13.85 -10.12
N VAL A 190 -9.64 -13.22 -9.43
CA VAL A 190 -9.60 -13.09 -7.97
C VAL A 190 -10.90 -12.47 -7.44
N GLU A 191 -11.35 -11.35 -8.01
CA GLU A 191 -12.61 -10.69 -7.59
C GLU A 191 -13.83 -11.59 -7.74
N SER A 192 -13.87 -12.42 -8.79
CA SER A 192 -14.98 -13.34 -9.01
C SER A 192 -14.92 -14.58 -8.10
N THR A 193 -13.73 -15.03 -7.72
CA THR A 193 -13.49 -16.24 -6.94
C THR A 193 -13.68 -15.98 -5.44
N TYR A 194 -13.25 -14.82 -4.94
CA TYR A 194 -13.20 -14.54 -3.50
C TYR A 194 -14.22 -13.47 -3.07
N PRO A 195 -15.41 -13.88 -2.55
CA PRO A 195 -16.47 -12.93 -2.23
C PRO A 195 -16.12 -11.96 -1.08
N ASN A 196 -15.14 -12.31 -0.24
CA ASN A 196 -14.66 -11.47 0.86
C ASN A 196 -13.25 -10.88 0.60
N LEU A 197 -12.81 -10.79 -0.65
CA LEU A 197 -11.49 -10.24 -1.03
C LEU A 197 -11.16 -8.93 -0.30
N TYR A 198 -12.09 -7.98 -0.31
CA TYR A 198 -11.88 -6.68 0.30
C TYR A 198 -12.10 -6.67 1.82
N GLY A 199 -12.90 -7.58 2.36
CA GLY A 199 -13.17 -7.65 3.80
C GLY A 199 -12.18 -8.52 4.57
N PHE A 200 -11.41 -9.36 3.89
CA PHE A 200 -10.34 -10.15 4.51
C PHE A 200 -9.19 -9.25 4.96
N ARG A 201 -8.75 -9.39 6.22
CA ARG A 201 -7.80 -8.50 6.92
C ARG A 201 -6.59 -9.24 7.50
N ASN A 202 -6.25 -10.37 6.90
CA ASN A 202 -5.13 -11.19 7.35
C ASN A 202 -4.12 -11.52 6.25
N TYR A 203 -4.14 -10.85 5.10
CA TYR A 203 -3.09 -11.03 4.09
C TYR A 203 -1.73 -10.65 4.69
N GLY A 204 -0.64 -11.16 4.11
CA GLY A 204 0.72 -10.77 4.47
C GLY A 204 0.92 -9.24 4.43
N TRP A 205 0.19 -8.54 3.55
CA TRP A 205 0.09 -7.08 3.55
C TRP A 205 -0.40 -6.52 4.89
N ASP A 206 -1.54 -7.02 5.39
CA ASP A 206 -2.14 -6.59 6.66
C ASP A 206 -1.23 -6.88 7.85
N GLN A 207 -0.55 -8.03 7.83
CA GLN A 207 0.37 -8.45 8.88
C GLN A 207 1.60 -7.54 8.96
N ILE A 208 2.24 -7.25 7.82
CA ILE A 208 3.37 -6.33 7.75
C ILE A 208 2.96 -4.92 8.19
N MET A 209 1.81 -4.44 7.74
CA MET A 209 1.30 -3.11 8.12
C MET A 209 1.00 -3.03 9.62
N ALA A 210 0.38 -4.05 10.22
CA ALA A 210 0.12 -4.11 11.64
C ALA A 210 1.40 -4.10 12.50
N ASN A 211 2.49 -4.63 11.96
CA ASN A 211 3.77 -4.78 12.66
C ASN A 211 4.79 -3.68 12.33
N GLY A 212 4.34 -2.58 11.72
CA GLY A 212 5.21 -1.44 11.39
C GLY A 212 6.36 -1.81 10.45
N GLY A 213 6.13 -2.73 9.51
CA GLY A 213 7.12 -3.10 8.50
C GLY A 213 7.98 -4.29 8.87
N SER A 214 7.52 -5.21 9.71
CA SER A 214 8.22 -6.47 10.01
C SER A 214 7.26 -7.66 10.01
N ILE A 215 7.80 -8.88 9.97
CA ILE A 215 6.98 -10.10 10.06
C ILE A 215 7.64 -11.12 11.00
N ASN A 216 6.82 -11.70 11.86
CA ASN A 216 7.20 -12.67 12.87
C ASN A 216 6.76 -14.06 12.44
N TYR A 217 7.66 -15.02 12.55
CA TYR A 217 7.45 -16.43 12.21
C TYR A 217 7.59 -17.32 13.43
N CYS A 218 6.78 -18.37 13.49
CA CYS A 218 7.02 -19.49 14.37
C CYS A 218 7.28 -20.76 13.56
N VAL A 219 8.36 -21.48 13.87
CA VAL A 219 8.72 -22.71 13.15
C VAL A 219 8.03 -23.90 13.81
N ARG A 220 7.31 -24.70 13.02
CA ARG A 220 6.73 -25.98 13.43
C ARG A 220 7.60 -27.10 12.87
N TRP A 221 8.46 -27.66 13.73
CA TRP A 221 9.41 -28.72 13.36
C TRP A 221 8.74 -30.09 13.45
N ASP A 222 7.95 -30.41 12.42
CA ASP A 222 7.12 -31.61 12.33
C ASP A 222 7.89 -32.77 11.70
N THR A 223 8.98 -33.16 12.35
CA THR A 223 9.83 -34.30 11.99
C THR A 223 10.26 -35.01 13.26
N THR A 224 10.84 -36.21 13.15
CA THR A 224 11.50 -36.90 14.27
C THR A 224 12.98 -36.55 14.37
N ALA A 225 13.55 -35.89 13.35
CA ALA A 225 14.94 -35.48 13.34
C ALA A 225 15.25 -34.44 14.43
N THR A 226 16.49 -34.44 14.89
CA THR A 226 17.05 -33.38 15.72
C THR A 226 17.49 -32.18 14.87
N VAL A 227 17.52 -30.99 15.46
CA VAL A 227 17.98 -29.75 14.84
C VAL A 227 18.96 -29.02 15.76
N THR A 228 20.12 -28.65 15.22
CA THR A 228 21.16 -27.89 15.92
C THR A 228 20.86 -26.39 15.96
N ALA A 229 21.52 -25.65 16.87
CA ALA A 229 21.49 -24.18 16.86
C ALA A 229 21.94 -23.60 15.51
N ALA A 230 22.99 -24.18 14.90
CA ALA A 230 23.46 -23.73 13.59
C ALA A 230 22.41 -23.94 12.49
N GLN A 231 21.71 -25.08 12.50
CA GLN A 231 20.61 -25.34 11.57
C GLN A 231 19.41 -24.42 11.82
N ARG A 232 19.06 -24.15 13.08
CA ARG A 232 18.03 -23.16 13.45
C ARG A 232 18.33 -21.79 12.81
N ASP A 233 19.57 -21.32 12.95
CA ASP A 233 20.00 -20.03 12.43
C ASP A 233 20.03 -20.03 10.89
N GLN A 234 20.45 -21.14 10.27
CA GLN A 234 20.39 -21.32 8.80
C GLN A 234 18.95 -21.33 8.27
N ILE A 235 18.02 -21.96 8.98
CA ILE A 235 16.59 -21.98 8.64
C ILE A 235 16.01 -20.56 8.65
N HIS A 236 16.32 -19.77 9.69
CA HIS A 236 15.92 -18.36 9.76
C HIS A 236 16.54 -17.55 8.63
N ALA A 237 17.86 -17.68 8.40
CA ALA A 237 18.54 -16.96 7.33
C ALA A 237 17.98 -17.30 5.95
N ALA A 238 17.69 -18.57 5.68
CA ALA A 238 17.07 -19.01 4.43
C ALA A 238 15.67 -18.40 4.26
N LEU A 239 14.82 -18.48 5.29
CA LEU A 239 13.48 -17.91 5.27
C LEU A 239 13.52 -16.41 5.00
N ALA A 240 14.38 -15.67 5.70
CA ALA A 240 14.56 -14.24 5.53
C ALA A 240 15.02 -13.88 4.11
N ARG A 241 15.96 -14.65 3.53
CA ARG A 241 16.40 -14.42 2.14
C ARG A 241 15.29 -14.64 1.12
N GLN A 242 14.50 -15.70 1.28
CA GLN A 242 13.41 -15.99 0.34
C GLN A 242 12.28 -14.95 0.45
N PHE A 243 11.87 -14.59 1.67
CA PHE A 243 10.86 -13.55 1.90
C PHE A 243 11.30 -12.18 1.36
N LYS A 244 12.59 -11.84 1.53
CA LYS A 244 13.16 -10.61 1.01
C LYS A 244 12.99 -10.48 -0.50
N LYS A 245 13.02 -11.57 -1.27
CA LYS A 245 12.84 -11.51 -2.73
C LYS A 245 11.48 -10.94 -3.13
N TRP A 246 10.42 -11.27 -2.40
CA TRP A 246 9.09 -10.67 -2.60
C TRP A 246 9.08 -9.20 -2.14
N MET A 247 9.67 -8.89 -0.99
CA MET A 247 9.66 -7.53 -0.44
C MET A 247 10.48 -6.54 -1.27
N ASP A 248 11.58 -6.98 -1.87
CA ASP A 248 12.42 -6.18 -2.77
C ASP A 248 11.66 -5.74 -4.03
N VAL A 249 10.59 -6.44 -4.42
CA VAL A 249 9.71 -6.05 -5.53
C VAL A 249 8.97 -4.74 -5.21
N MET A 250 8.71 -4.49 -3.93
CA MET A 250 7.86 -3.41 -3.42
C MET A 250 8.65 -2.20 -2.92
N ALA A 251 9.93 -2.38 -2.56
CA ALA A 251 10.78 -1.29 -2.12
C ALA A 251 10.79 -0.17 -3.19
N GLY A 252 10.26 1.00 -2.86
CA GLY A 252 10.09 2.05 -3.83
C GLY A 252 9.05 1.70 -4.92
N HIS A 253 7.88 1.21 -4.55
CA HIS A 253 6.79 0.98 -5.51
C HIS A 253 5.46 1.50 -4.97
N ASN A 254 4.77 2.34 -5.77
CA ASN A 254 3.36 2.69 -5.60
C ASN A 254 2.91 2.99 -4.16
N GLY A 255 3.67 3.81 -3.43
CA GLY A 255 3.35 4.21 -2.05
C GLY A 255 3.64 3.16 -0.97
N TRP A 256 4.34 2.07 -1.29
CA TRP A 256 4.81 1.10 -0.29
C TRP A 256 5.75 1.77 0.73
N PRO A 257 5.46 1.69 2.04
CA PRO A 257 6.13 2.54 3.04
C PRO A 257 7.45 1.96 3.58
N TYR A 258 7.80 0.71 3.25
CA TYR A 258 8.93 0.02 3.88
C TYR A 258 10.07 -0.26 2.89
N ALA A 259 11.24 0.32 3.13
CA ALA A 259 12.45 0.02 2.37
C ALA A 259 13.02 -1.37 2.66
N ASN A 260 12.69 -1.95 3.81
CA ASN A 260 13.09 -3.29 4.22
C ASN A 260 12.02 -3.87 5.15
N VAL A 261 11.75 -5.17 5.04
CA VAL A 261 10.82 -5.91 5.91
C VAL A 261 11.57 -7.07 6.56
N PRO A 262 12.10 -6.90 7.79
CA PRO A 262 12.81 -7.97 8.46
C PRO A 262 11.86 -9.11 8.87
N VAL A 263 12.32 -10.33 8.60
CA VAL A 263 11.73 -11.57 9.13
C VAL A 263 12.37 -11.91 10.47
N LYS A 264 11.56 -12.18 11.48
CA LYS A 264 12.01 -12.65 12.80
C LYS A 264 11.43 -14.02 13.06
N VAL A 265 12.25 -15.00 13.45
CA VAL A 265 11.73 -16.25 14.03
C VAL A 265 11.63 -16.04 15.54
N VAL A 266 10.41 -16.04 16.06
CA VAL A 266 10.11 -15.73 17.48
C VAL A 266 9.78 -16.97 18.31
N GLY A 267 9.48 -18.09 17.65
CA GLY A 267 9.18 -19.33 18.35
C GLY A 267 9.46 -20.60 17.55
N TRP A 268 9.55 -21.72 18.26
CA TRP A 268 9.71 -23.07 17.74
C TRP A 268 8.78 -24.04 18.44
N ALA A 269 8.04 -24.83 17.67
CA ALA A 269 7.21 -25.93 18.16
C ALA A 269 7.81 -27.29 17.77
N VAL A 270 7.90 -28.19 18.74
CA VAL A 270 8.41 -29.58 18.60
C VAL A 270 7.53 -30.58 19.33
N ARG A 271 7.62 -31.86 18.96
CA ARG A 271 6.98 -32.94 19.73
C ARG A 271 7.75 -33.21 21.02
N ASP A 272 9.08 -33.25 20.91
CA ASP A 272 9.98 -33.52 22.02
C ASP A 272 11.06 -32.44 22.11
N ARG A 273 11.31 -31.93 23.32
CA ARG A 273 12.35 -30.93 23.58
C ARG A 273 13.75 -31.43 23.20
N ALA A 274 13.98 -32.74 23.28
CA ALA A 274 15.23 -33.40 22.90
C ALA A 274 15.57 -33.24 21.41
N GLN A 275 14.58 -32.89 20.57
CA GLN A 275 14.83 -32.59 19.16
C GLN A 275 15.65 -31.31 18.96
N LEU A 276 15.57 -30.37 19.89
CA LEU A 276 16.27 -29.09 19.79
C LEU A 276 17.62 -29.19 20.52
N GLN A 277 18.72 -29.24 19.77
CA GLN A 277 20.09 -29.34 20.30
C GLN A 277 20.65 -27.97 20.68
N TRP A 278 19.84 -27.15 21.35
CA TRP A 278 20.21 -25.89 22.00
C TRP A 278 19.35 -25.68 23.24
N SER A 279 19.80 -24.81 24.15
CA SER A 279 19.11 -24.51 25.41
C SER A 279 19.05 -23.02 25.74
N ASP A 280 19.42 -22.15 24.79
CA ASP A 280 19.25 -20.71 24.95
C ASP A 280 17.76 -20.31 24.93
N ASN A 281 17.50 -19.04 25.28
CA ASN A 281 16.18 -18.43 25.32
C ASN A 281 16.00 -17.42 24.17
N SER A 282 16.63 -17.66 23.02
CA SER A 282 16.57 -16.71 21.89
C SER A 282 15.19 -16.62 21.25
N VAL A 283 14.34 -17.64 21.47
CA VAL A 283 12.99 -17.80 20.92
C VAL A 283 12.12 -18.58 21.91
N ASP A 284 10.80 -18.42 21.81
CA ASP A 284 9.86 -19.21 22.60
C ASP A 284 9.86 -20.68 22.14
N ILE A 285 9.77 -21.61 23.09
CA ILE A 285 9.77 -23.06 22.80
C ILE A 285 8.44 -23.67 23.24
N TYR A 286 7.74 -24.28 22.29
CA TYR A 286 6.48 -24.99 22.52
C TYR A 286 6.71 -26.48 22.35
N VAL A 287 6.50 -27.27 23.40
CA VAL A 287 6.77 -28.71 23.41
C VAL A 287 5.48 -29.47 23.55
N ASN A 288 5.28 -30.46 22.67
CA ASN A 288 4.14 -31.40 22.71
C ASN A 288 2.75 -30.73 22.65
N ASN A 289 2.67 -29.48 22.22
CA ASN A 289 1.39 -28.88 21.82
C ASN A 289 1.12 -29.32 20.38
N ILE A 290 0.13 -30.19 20.15
CA ILE A 290 -0.13 -30.78 18.83
C ILE A 290 -1.50 -30.32 18.31
N ARG A 291 -1.54 -29.86 17.05
CA ARG A 291 -2.75 -29.56 16.27
C ARG A 291 -2.55 -30.02 14.82
N GLU A 292 -3.63 -30.43 14.15
CA GLU A 292 -3.57 -31.01 12.78
C GLU A 292 -2.51 -32.12 12.64
N ASN A 293 -2.28 -32.87 13.73
CA ASN A 293 -1.20 -33.85 13.83
C ASN A 293 0.21 -33.27 13.56
N ALA A 294 0.51 -32.05 14.00
CA ALA A 294 1.82 -31.42 13.94
C ALA A 294 2.10 -30.56 15.19
N PRO A 295 3.36 -30.34 15.60
CA PRO A 295 3.71 -29.40 16.68
C PRO A 295 3.19 -28.00 16.40
N GLN A 296 2.55 -27.36 17.37
CA GLN A 296 1.81 -26.11 17.25
C GLN A 296 2.40 -25.04 18.19
N CYS A 297 2.72 -23.88 17.62
CA CYS A 297 3.05 -22.69 18.39
C CYS A 297 1.80 -22.15 19.12
N SER A 298 1.95 -21.36 20.17
CA SER A 298 0.81 -20.87 20.96
C SER A 298 -0.28 -20.21 20.10
N GLU A 299 -1.45 -20.84 19.96
CA GLU A 299 -2.58 -20.31 19.17
C GLU A 299 -3.00 -18.90 19.65
N PRO A 300 -3.06 -18.60 20.97
CA PRO A 300 -3.29 -17.24 21.46
C PRO A 300 -2.28 -16.18 21.01
N CYS A 301 -1.09 -16.57 20.54
CA CYS A 301 -0.06 -15.68 20.00
C CYS A 301 -0.05 -15.61 18.48
N GLY A 302 -0.80 -16.49 17.79
CA GLY A 302 -0.80 -16.55 16.33
C GLY A 302 -1.78 -15.55 15.72
N ARG A 303 -1.32 -14.78 14.74
CA ARG A 303 -2.13 -13.82 13.99
C ARG A 303 -3.32 -14.45 13.27
N PHE A 304 -3.15 -15.66 12.74
CA PHE A 304 -4.24 -16.45 12.14
C PHE A 304 -5.45 -16.61 13.10
N PHE A 305 -5.19 -16.79 14.39
CA PHE A 305 -6.21 -16.93 15.44
C PHE A 305 -6.68 -15.59 16.02
N ASN A 306 -5.94 -14.50 15.77
CA ASN A 306 -6.16 -13.17 16.33
C ASN A 306 -6.11 -12.09 15.24
N GLN A 307 -7.02 -12.18 14.26
CA GLN A 307 -6.99 -11.33 13.05
C GLN A 307 -7.23 -9.83 13.31
N SER A 308 -7.69 -9.46 14.51
CA SER A 308 -7.76 -8.05 14.94
C SER A 308 -6.38 -7.43 15.17
N GLY A 309 -5.32 -8.25 15.21
CA GLY A 309 -3.96 -7.82 15.58
C GLY A 309 -3.79 -7.56 17.07
N GLN A 310 -4.76 -7.95 17.90
CA GLN A 310 -4.68 -7.86 19.35
C GLN A 310 -4.46 -9.25 19.95
N TYR A 311 -3.57 -9.36 20.92
CA TYR A 311 -3.14 -10.64 21.50
C TYR A 311 -3.36 -10.69 23.01
N PRO A 312 -4.60 -10.53 23.50
CA PRO A 312 -4.89 -10.40 24.94
C PRO A 312 -4.55 -11.66 25.74
N ASN A 313 -4.54 -12.82 25.08
CA ASN A 313 -4.32 -14.12 25.70
C ASN A 313 -2.95 -14.73 25.35
N CYS A 314 -2.08 -14.02 24.62
CA CYS A 314 -0.77 -14.53 24.27
C CYS A 314 0.11 -14.62 25.52
N PRO A 315 0.63 -15.81 25.89
CA PRO A 315 1.63 -15.92 26.96
C PRO A 315 2.85 -15.07 26.65
N GLY A 316 3.31 -14.26 27.61
CA GLY A 316 4.37 -13.27 27.39
C GLY A 316 3.86 -11.94 26.81
N GLY A 317 2.59 -11.85 26.43
CA GLY A 317 1.97 -10.66 25.88
C GLY A 317 2.24 -10.47 24.39
N ALA A 318 1.75 -9.36 23.83
CA ALA A 318 1.78 -9.10 22.40
C ALA A 318 3.18 -9.09 21.78
N SER A 319 4.26 -8.88 22.53
CA SER A 319 5.63 -8.95 21.98
C SER A 319 6.08 -10.36 21.58
N HIS A 320 5.37 -11.40 22.02
CA HIS A 320 5.63 -12.81 21.71
C HIS A 320 4.76 -13.35 20.58
N HIS A 321 3.96 -12.50 19.92
CA HIS A 321 3.09 -12.94 18.82
C HIS A 321 3.90 -13.36 17.59
N TYR A 322 3.30 -14.23 16.77
CA TYR A 322 3.80 -14.57 15.44
C TYR A 322 2.71 -14.36 14.39
N ASP A 323 3.11 -13.99 13.19
CA ASP A 323 2.19 -13.75 12.09
C ASP A 323 2.00 -14.99 11.22
N MET A 324 3.12 -15.65 10.92
CA MET A 324 3.20 -16.79 10.02
C MET A 324 3.76 -18.02 10.72
N SER A 325 3.33 -19.19 10.30
CA SER A 325 3.91 -20.48 10.71
C SER A 325 4.74 -21.07 9.57
N LEU A 326 6.00 -21.43 9.81
CA LEU A 326 6.78 -22.25 8.88
C LEU A 326 6.75 -23.70 9.35
N TRP A 327 5.98 -24.54 8.67
CA TRP A 327 5.88 -25.95 8.96
C TRP A 327 6.89 -26.72 8.12
N LEU A 328 7.84 -27.36 8.80
CA LEU A 328 8.82 -28.24 8.19
C LEU A 328 8.40 -29.67 8.50
N THR A 329 7.61 -30.27 7.60
CA THR A 329 6.98 -31.58 7.80
C THR A 329 7.80 -32.68 7.13
N ALA A 330 8.16 -33.71 7.87
CA ALA A 330 8.84 -34.89 7.34
C ALA A 330 7.97 -35.63 6.32
N GLY A 331 8.56 -35.98 5.18
CA GLY A 331 7.89 -36.75 4.12
C GLY A 331 6.76 -36.02 3.39
N PHE A 332 6.56 -34.72 3.65
CA PHE A 332 5.56 -33.92 2.92
C PHE A 332 6.07 -33.60 1.51
N GLY A 333 5.35 -34.07 0.50
CA GLY A 333 5.61 -33.75 -0.90
C GLY A 333 4.85 -32.49 -1.33
N GLY A 334 5.53 -31.57 -2.00
CA GLY A 334 4.94 -30.29 -2.44
C GLY A 334 4.97 -29.21 -1.37
N GLY A 335 4.04 -28.26 -1.48
CA GLY A 335 3.88 -27.12 -0.58
C GLY A 335 2.41 -26.81 -0.33
N ALA A 336 2.14 -26.06 0.74
CA ALA A 336 0.87 -25.40 0.97
C ALA A 336 1.12 -24.06 1.67
N GLY A 337 0.40 -23.02 1.28
CA GLY A 337 0.63 -21.66 1.75
C GLY A 337 -0.65 -20.86 1.89
N GLY A 338 -0.58 -19.80 2.68
CA GLY A 338 -1.70 -18.90 2.89
C GLY A 338 -1.39 -17.83 3.93
N ASP A 339 -2.44 -17.19 4.44
CA ASP A 339 -2.36 -16.15 5.47
C ASP A 339 -1.82 -16.66 6.82
N TRP A 340 -1.80 -17.96 7.04
CA TRP A 340 -1.27 -18.61 8.24
C TRP A 340 0.22 -18.99 8.13
N GLY A 341 0.83 -18.88 6.95
CA GLY A 341 2.23 -19.22 6.69
C GLY A 341 2.42 -20.25 5.58
N GLN A 342 3.43 -21.10 5.71
CA GLN A 342 3.82 -22.09 4.70
C GLN A 342 4.08 -23.46 5.32
N ARG A 343 3.72 -24.53 4.62
CA ARG A 343 4.08 -25.91 4.92
C ARG A 343 4.82 -26.53 3.75
N ILE A 344 5.99 -27.09 4.04
CA ILE A 344 6.87 -27.69 3.05
C ILE A 344 7.58 -28.92 3.65
N GLY A 345 8.06 -29.80 2.78
CA GLY A 345 8.87 -30.96 3.16
C GLY A 345 10.14 -30.54 3.91
N SER A 346 10.36 -31.09 5.10
CA SER A 346 11.54 -30.75 5.92
C SER A 346 12.84 -31.10 5.20
N GLU A 347 12.89 -32.25 4.55
CA GLU A 347 14.03 -32.76 3.80
C GLU A 347 14.33 -31.87 2.57
N TYR A 348 13.27 -31.43 1.88
CA TYR A 348 13.37 -30.49 0.78
C TYR A 348 13.92 -29.13 1.24
N TYR A 349 13.36 -28.57 2.32
CA TYR A 349 13.82 -27.27 2.82
C TYR A 349 15.28 -27.33 3.28
N MET A 350 15.61 -28.36 4.06
CA MET A 350 16.96 -28.53 4.63
C MET A 350 18.02 -28.76 3.55
N SER A 351 17.69 -29.48 2.47
CA SER A 351 18.60 -29.66 1.33
C SER A 351 18.80 -28.40 0.47
N ASN A 352 17.91 -27.41 0.60
CA ASN A 352 17.93 -26.16 -0.17
C ASN A 352 18.24 -24.91 0.67
N LEU A 353 18.73 -25.05 1.91
CA LEU A 353 19.04 -23.93 2.81
C LEU A 353 19.96 -22.86 2.20
N ASN A 354 20.80 -23.23 1.24
CA ASN A 354 21.74 -22.33 0.56
C ASN A 354 21.39 -22.08 -0.91
N ALA A 355 20.27 -22.62 -1.40
CA ALA A 355 19.80 -22.34 -2.74
C ALA A 355 19.47 -20.85 -2.87
N ASP A 356 19.73 -20.28 -4.05
CA ASP A 356 19.30 -18.92 -4.34
C ASP A 356 17.78 -18.83 -4.30
N ASN A 357 17.08 -19.78 -4.93
CA ASN A 357 15.62 -19.86 -4.95
C ASN A 357 15.17 -21.20 -4.35
N ILE A 358 14.51 -21.13 -3.20
CA ILE A 358 13.79 -22.29 -2.63
C ILE A 358 12.42 -22.30 -3.28
N HIS A 359 12.34 -22.87 -4.48
CA HIS A 359 11.19 -22.81 -5.39
C HIS A 359 9.84 -22.98 -4.68
N ILE A 360 9.62 -24.09 -3.98
CA ILE A 360 8.33 -24.36 -3.33
C ILE A 360 8.02 -23.28 -2.29
N LEU A 361 9.00 -22.91 -1.45
CA LEU A 361 8.79 -21.86 -0.44
C LEU A 361 8.41 -20.52 -1.07
N LEU A 362 9.08 -20.12 -2.17
CA LEU A 362 8.76 -18.87 -2.85
C LEU A 362 7.32 -18.86 -3.40
N HIS A 363 6.86 -20.00 -3.95
CA HIS A 363 5.50 -20.17 -4.43
C HIS A 363 4.50 -20.06 -3.27
N GLU A 364 4.71 -20.81 -2.18
CA GLU A 364 3.82 -20.78 -1.01
C GLU A 364 3.77 -19.40 -0.31
N MET A 365 4.87 -18.64 -0.36
CA MET A 365 4.89 -17.25 0.11
C MET A 365 3.97 -16.35 -0.72
N GLY A 366 3.81 -16.60 -2.02
CA GLY A 366 2.89 -15.83 -2.87
C GLY A 366 1.44 -15.88 -2.38
N HIS A 367 0.98 -17.07 -1.96
CA HIS A 367 -0.37 -17.25 -1.40
C HIS A 367 -0.59 -16.46 -0.11
N SER A 368 0.44 -16.25 0.71
CA SER A 368 0.32 -15.37 1.88
C SER A 368 -0.08 -13.95 1.52
N PHE A 369 0.22 -13.48 0.32
CA PHE A 369 -0.14 -12.16 -0.18
C PHE A 369 -1.36 -12.16 -1.09
N GLY A 370 -2.06 -13.29 -1.18
CA GLY A 370 -3.28 -13.46 -1.96
C GLY A 370 -3.07 -13.93 -3.40
N LEU A 371 -1.83 -14.15 -3.86
CA LEU A 371 -1.63 -14.63 -5.23
C LEU A 371 -2.25 -16.01 -5.41
N ASP A 372 -3.02 -16.19 -6.49
CA ASP A 372 -3.70 -17.45 -6.79
C ASP A 372 -2.78 -18.52 -7.34
N ASP A 373 -3.25 -19.75 -7.25
CA ASP A 373 -2.71 -20.90 -7.94
C ASP A 373 -3.28 -21.00 -9.37
N PHE A 374 -2.45 -21.34 -10.35
CA PHE A 374 -2.83 -21.37 -11.77
C PHE A 374 -2.78 -22.79 -12.36
N TYR A 375 -3.68 -23.67 -11.91
CA TYR A 375 -3.78 -25.03 -12.43
C TYR A 375 -4.63 -25.14 -13.70
N ASP A 376 -5.78 -24.47 -13.73
CA ASP A 376 -6.84 -24.73 -14.71
C ASP A 376 -6.93 -23.68 -15.82
N TRP A 377 -6.16 -22.59 -15.70
CA TRP A 377 -6.17 -21.51 -16.68
C TRP A 377 -4.82 -20.78 -16.70
N THR A 378 -4.63 -19.93 -17.70
CA THR A 378 -3.40 -19.13 -17.83
C THR A 378 -3.75 -17.77 -18.45
N PRO A 379 -3.30 -16.65 -17.86
CA PRO A 379 -3.52 -15.33 -18.42
C PRO A 379 -2.93 -15.17 -19.83
N THR A 380 -3.59 -14.36 -20.65
CA THR A 380 -3.27 -14.15 -22.06
C THR A 380 -1.80 -13.75 -22.25
N GLY A 381 -1.10 -14.50 -23.09
CA GLY A 381 0.29 -14.21 -23.46
C GLY A 381 1.32 -14.52 -22.36
N GLN A 382 0.91 -15.14 -21.25
CA GLN A 382 1.81 -15.62 -20.20
C GLN A 382 1.95 -17.14 -20.29
N CYS A 383 3.12 -17.70 -19.95
CA CYS A 383 3.33 -19.14 -20.01
C CYS A 383 4.11 -19.71 -18.83
N CYS A 384 5.05 -18.96 -18.28
CA CYS A 384 5.93 -19.41 -17.22
C CYS A 384 6.06 -18.33 -16.15
N PHE A 385 5.49 -18.60 -14.98
CA PHE A 385 5.59 -17.76 -13.80
C PHE A 385 5.43 -18.63 -12.56
N LEU A 386 6.00 -18.19 -11.45
CA LEU A 386 6.13 -18.99 -10.23
C LEU A 386 4.78 -19.48 -9.72
N MET A 387 3.75 -18.63 -9.74
CA MET A 387 2.41 -18.99 -9.27
C MET A 387 1.67 -19.98 -10.19
N LYS A 388 2.19 -20.24 -11.39
CA LYS A 388 1.79 -21.40 -12.20
C LYS A 388 2.74 -22.55 -11.89
N ALA A 389 2.37 -23.34 -10.88
CA ALA A 389 3.21 -24.38 -10.29
C ALA A 389 3.93 -25.24 -11.35
N GLY A 390 5.25 -25.38 -11.20
CA GLY A 390 6.10 -26.16 -12.11
C GLY A 390 6.49 -25.47 -13.42
N SER A 391 5.95 -24.29 -13.75
CA SER A 391 6.29 -23.56 -14.99
C SER A 391 7.52 -22.64 -14.86
N ALA A 392 7.86 -22.23 -13.63
CA ALA A 392 9.06 -21.48 -13.29
C ALA A 392 9.55 -21.87 -11.89
N THR A 393 10.86 -21.77 -11.63
CA THR A 393 11.48 -22.14 -10.33
C THR A 393 11.94 -20.94 -9.50
N GLN A 394 11.61 -19.73 -9.96
CA GLN A 394 11.97 -18.45 -9.33
C GLN A 394 10.90 -17.39 -9.64
N ILE A 395 10.84 -16.33 -8.84
CA ILE A 395 9.93 -15.19 -9.07
C ILE A 395 10.27 -14.55 -10.42
N THR A 396 9.32 -14.60 -11.36
CA THR A 396 9.45 -14.03 -12.70
C THR A 396 8.97 -12.57 -12.74
N GLU A 397 9.12 -11.91 -13.87
CA GLU A 397 8.63 -10.54 -14.02
C GLU A 397 7.10 -10.45 -13.94
N PHE A 398 6.38 -11.46 -14.43
CA PHE A 398 4.92 -11.47 -14.32
C PHE A 398 4.48 -11.63 -12.85
N ASP A 399 5.14 -12.50 -12.07
CA ASP A 399 4.88 -12.64 -10.62
C ASP A 399 5.07 -11.32 -9.88
N LYS A 400 6.15 -10.59 -10.18
CA LYS A 400 6.41 -9.27 -9.58
C LYS A 400 5.30 -8.28 -9.88
N TRP A 401 4.78 -8.26 -11.11
CA TRP A 401 3.70 -7.36 -11.48
C TRP A 401 2.35 -7.77 -10.88
N MET A 402 2.06 -9.07 -10.77
CA MET A 402 0.90 -9.56 -10.02
C MET A 402 0.96 -9.11 -8.55
N PHE A 403 2.14 -9.23 -7.93
CA PHE A 403 2.39 -8.80 -6.55
C PHE A 403 2.15 -7.29 -6.35
N ARG A 404 2.67 -6.47 -7.27
CA ARG A 404 2.44 -5.02 -7.31
C ARG A 404 0.98 -4.66 -7.54
N ASP A 405 0.26 -5.45 -8.34
CA ASP A 405 -1.14 -5.20 -8.66
C ASP A 405 -2.05 -5.42 -7.45
N TRP A 406 -1.81 -6.51 -6.72
CA TRP A 406 -2.47 -6.76 -5.43
C TRP A 406 -2.30 -5.57 -4.47
N TRP A 407 -1.08 -5.04 -4.35
CA TRP A 407 -0.84 -3.85 -3.54
C TRP A 407 -1.65 -2.64 -4.03
N ARG A 408 -1.67 -2.37 -5.35
CA ARG A 408 -2.45 -1.25 -5.92
C ARG A 408 -3.92 -1.31 -5.53
N HIS A 409 -4.52 -2.50 -5.52
CA HIS A 409 -5.92 -2.68 -5.19
C HIS A 409 -6.23 -2.59 -3.70
N LEU A 410 -5.27 -2.96 -2.84
CA LEU A 410 -5.49 -2.98 -1.40
C LEU A 410 -4.99 -1.74 -0.67
N LYS A 411 -3.98 -1.01 -1.19
CA LYS A 411 -3.22 0.02 -0.44
C LYS A 411 -4.07 1.12 0.21
N SER A 412 -5.19 1.50 -0.42
CA SER A 412 -6.09 2.55 0.09
C SER A 412 -6.67 2.21 1.45
N ARG A 413 -6.78 0.92 1.79
CA ARG A 413 -7.27 0.46 3.11
C ARG A 413 -6.32 0.81 4.25
N TYR A 414 -5.07 1.19 3.94
CA TYR A 414 -4.05 1.60 4.90
C TYR A 414 -3.87 3.13 4.94
N GLY A 415 -4.72 3.89 4.24
CA GLY A 415 -4.61 5.35 4.13
C GLY A 415 -3.50 5.82 3.19
N LEU A 416 -3.13 4.99 2.19
CA LEU A 416 -2.05 5.21 1.22
C LEU A 416 -2.53 5.33 -0.23
#